data_AF-A0A7W1N5A9-F1
#
_entry.id   AF-A0A7W1N5A9-F1
#
_cell.length_a   1.000
_cell.length_b   1.000
_cell.length_c   1.000
_cell.angle_alpha   90.00
_cell.angle_beta   90.00
_cell.angle_gamma   90.00
#
_symmetry.space_group_name_H-M   'P 1'
#
loop_
_entity.id
_entity.type
_entity.pdbx_description
1 polymer ?
#
loop_
_entity_poly.entity_id
_entity_poly.type
_entity_poly.pdbx_seq_one_letter_code
_entity_poly.pdbx_strand_id
1 'polypeptide(L)'
;MRKLVPPSRAPLALAGFLALPVFFASLMAATLAIEKARVVEWKRGDHLARTWHNPTGTTEAKIWLLALVPPLLLVLAGWAVARLPYAIYVTCALACLDALALTVRLHRWQMHHTARFAYGEDLISDPTTSSSLVRGEWEADAAHTVRSLVHYTVGLALAAALITLLLSLRRRRAPAQIESAEVQQTGGAPTVSA
;
A
#
# COMPACT_ATOMS: atom_id res chain seq x y z
N MET A 1 -16.49 34.75 -15.96
CA MET A 1 -15.28 33.89 -15.95
C MET A 1 -15.31 33.03 -14.69
N ARG A 2 -15.48 31.70 -14.78
CA ARG A 2 -15.38 30.80 -13.62
C ARG A 2 -13.92 30.83 -13.14
N LYS A 3 -13.66 31.28 -11.91
CA LYS A 3 -12.34 31.13 -11.28
C LYS A 3 -12.00 29.64 -11.27
N LEU A 4 -10.99 29.23 -12.03
CA LEU A 4 -10.44 27.88 -12.02
C LEU A 4 -9.84 27.66 -10.62
N VAL A 5 -10.55 26.94 -9.75
CA VAL A 5 -9.99 26.48 -8.49
C VAL A 5 -8.83 25.55 -8.82
N PRO A 6 -7.61 25.78 -8.28
CA PRO A 6 -6.48 24.92 -8.57
C PRO A 6 -6.81 23.48 -8.19
N PRO A 7 -6.40 22.48 -9.01
CA PRO A 7 -6.71 21.09 -8.75
C PRO A 7 -6.13 20.66 -7.40
N SER A 8 -6.98 20.08 -6.55
CA SER A 8 -6.57 19.59 -5.24
C SER A 8 -5.56 18.46 -5.39
N ARG A 9 -4.44 18.55 -4.67
CA ARG A 9 -3.44 17.47 -4.58
C ARG A 9 -3.81 16.38 -3.57
N ALA A 10 -4.93 16.54 -2.85
CA ALA A 10 -5.36 15.61 -1.81
C ALA A 10 -5.57 14.16 -2.29
N PRO A 11 -6.17 13.88 -3.48
CA PRO A 11 -6.32 12.50 -3.97
C PRO A 11 -4.97 11.81 -4.18
N LEU A 12 -3.99 12.51 -4.76
CA LEU A 12 -2.64 11.99 -4.98
C LEU A 12 -1.91 11.73 -3.66
N ALA A 13 -2.01 12.66 -2.70
CA ALA A 13 -1.42 12.47 -1.38
C ALA A 13 -2.02 11.27 -0.64
N LEU A 14 -3.34 11.09 -0.72
CA LEU A 14 -4.04 9.95 -0.14
C LEU A 14 -3.64 8.63 -0.82
N ALA A 15 -3.54 8.62 -2.16
CA ALA A 15 -3.07 7.45 -2.91
C ALA A 15 -1.65 7.05 -2.49
N GLY A 16 -0.73 8.02 -2.38
CA GLY A 16 0.63 7.78 -1.92
C GLY A 16 0.70 7.26 -0.48
N PHE A 17 -0.15 7.76 0.41
CA PHE A 17 -0.24 7.26 1.79
C PHE A 17 -0.76 5.82 1.85
N LEU A 18 -1.84 5.51 1.12
CA LEU A 18 -2.42 4.16 1.07
C LEU A 18 -1.54 3.16 0.32
N ALA A 19 -0.66 3.63 -0.57
CA ALA A 19 0.30 2.78 -1.28
C ALA A 19 1.32 2.11 -0.35
N LEU A 20 1.61 2.65 0.83
CA LEU A 20 2.55 2.06 1.79
C LEU A 20 2.10 0.67 2.29
N PRO A 21 0.91 0.52 2.93
CA PRO A 21 0.46 -0.80 3.36
C PRO A 21 0.20 -1.74 2.17
N VAL A 22 -0.21 -1.23 1.01
CA VAL A 22 -0.35 -2.03 -0.23
C VAL A 22 1.00 -2.56 -0.70
N PHE A 23 2.07 -1.76 -0.62
CA PHE A 23 3.42 -2.19 -0.97
C PHE A 23 3.88 -3.37 -0.10
N PHE A 24 3.74 -3.27 1.21
CA PHE A 24 4.12 -4.36 2.12
C PHE A 24 3.25 -5.61 1.93
N ALA A 25 1.94 -5.45 1.70
CA ALA A 25 1.07 -6.57 1.39
C ALA A 25 1.47 -7.24 0.06
N SER A 26 1.78 -6.44 -0.96
CA SER A 26 2.25 -6.91 -2.26
C SER A 26 3.60 -7.62 -2.16
N LEU A 27 4.51 -7.12 -1.32
CA LEU A 27 5.81 -7.74 -1.06
C LEU A 27 5.63 -9.14 -0.48
N MET A 28 4.87 -9.30 0.60
CA MET A 28 4.61 -10.62 1.21
C MET A 28 3.91 -11.57 0.24
N ALA A 29 2.94 -11.08 -0.54
CA ALA A 29 2.23 -11.87 -1.54
C ALA A 29 3.14 -12.31 -2.71
N ALA A 30 4.02 -11.42 -3.19
CA ALA A 30 4.97 -11.70 -4.25
C ALA A 30 6.03 -12.71 -3.81
N THR A 31 6.49 -12.62 -2.55
CA THR A 31 7.38 -13.62 -1.95
C THR A 31 6.72 -15.00 -1.98
N LEU A 32 5.49 -15.13 -1.46
CA LEU A 32 4.73 -16.39 -1.53
C LEU A 32 4.56 -16.91 -2.96
N ALA A 33 4.31 -16.03 -3.92
CA ALA A 33 4.07 -16.42 -5.31
C ALA A 33 5.34 -16.93 -6.02
N ILE A 34 6.50 -16.32 -5.76
CA ILE A 34 7.68 -16.45 -6.61
C ILE A 34 8.82 -17.18 -5.93
N GLU A 35 9.03 -16.96 -4.63
CA GLU A 35 10.19 -17.47 -3.93
C GLU A 35 10.25 -18.99 -4.05
N LYS A 36 11.43 -19.48 -4.44
CA LYS A 36 11.71 -20.90 -4.63
C LYS A 36 12.99 -21.20 -3.89
N ALA A 37 12.89 -22.21 -3.03
CA ALA A 37 14.04 -22.80 -2.41
C ALA A 37 15.00 -23.35 -3.48
N ARG A 38 16.29 -23.04 -3.34
CA ARG A 38 17.32 -23.63 -4.21
C ARG A 38 18.01 -24.75 -3.45
N VAL A 39 17.69 -25.99 -3.84
CA VAL A 39 18.37 -27.19 -3.34
C VAL A 39 19.55 -27.50 -4.26
N VAL A 40 20.74 -27.54 -3.69
CA VAL A 40 21.90 -28.14 -4.34
C VAL A 40 22.13 -29.49 -3.67
N GLU A 41 21.87 -30.56 -4.43
CA GLU A 41 22.18 -31.91 -4.01
C GLU A 41 23.61 -32.26 -4.44
N TRP A 42 24.38 -32.83 -3.52
CA TRP A 42 25.71 -33.32 -3.84
C TRP A 42 25.98 -34.61 -3.07
N LYS A 43 26.81 -35.48 -3.66
CA LYS A 43 27.11 -36.80 -3.09
C LYS A 43 28.30 -36.70 -2.14
N ARG A 44 28.12 -37.12 -0.89
CA ARG A 44 29.19 -37.22 0.13
C ARG A 44 29.33 -38.68 0.56
N GLY A 45 30.29 -39.40 -0.02
CA GLY A 45 30.36 -40.86 0.14
C GLY A 45 29.17 -41.55 -0.52
N ASP A 46 28.46 -42.43 0.19
CA ASP A 46 27.22 -43.07 -0.28
C ASP A 46 25.93 -42.33 0.12
N HIS A 47 26.05 -41.16 0.74
CA HIS A 47 24.91 -40.35 1.15
C HIS A 47 24.69 -39.13 0.23
N LEU A 48 23.42 -38.84 -0.08
CA LEU A 48 23.00 -37.59 -0.71
C LEU A 48 22.91 -36.50 0.37
N ALA A 49 23.77 -35.50 0.28
CA ALA A 49 23.69 -34.29 1.08
C ALA A 49 22.93 -33.21 0.30
N ARG A 50 22.05 -32.48 0.99
CA ARG A 50 21.32 -31.34 0.43
C ARG A 50 21.77 -30.08 1.14
N THR A 51 22.16 -29.06 0.38
CA THR A 51 22.40 -27.72 0.90
C THR A 51 21.41 -26.77 0.29
N TRP A 52 20.77 -25.99 1.16
CA TRP A 52 19.83 -24.98 0.74
C TRP A 52 20.51 -23.63 0.63
N HIS A 53 20.15 -22.88 -0.41
CA HIS A 53 20.71 -21.56 -0.67
C HIS A 53 19.62 -20.51 -0.68
N ASN A 54 20.01 -19.30 -0.26
CA ASN A 54 19.22 -18.10 -0.40
C ASN A 54 18.73 -17.91 -1.85
N PRO A 55 17.57 -17.24 -2.03
CA PRO A 55 17.11 -16.89 -3.37
C PRO A 55 18.21 -16.16 -4.16
N THR A 56 18.26 -16.42 -5.47
CA THR A 56 19.21 -15.71 -6.34
C THR A 56 18.84 -14.23 -6.38
N GLY A 57 19.82 -13.34 -6.60
CA GLY A 57 19.54 -11.91 -6.78
C GLY A 57 18.52 -11.63 -7.89
N THR A 58 18.42 -12.49 -8.90
CA THR A 58 17.36 -12.41 -9.93
C THR A 58 15.96 -12.71 -9.38
N THR A 59 15.83 -13.67 -8.46
CA THR A 59 14.55 -13.97 -7.78
C THR A 59 14.14 -12.81 -6.89
N GLU A 60 15.06 -12.29 -6.09
CA GLU A 60 14.82 -11.14 -5.22
C GLU A 60 14.39 -9.92 -6.03
N ALA A 61 15.12 -9.59 -7.11
CA ALA A 61 14.77 -8.46 -7.99
C ALA A 61 13.35 -8.60 -8.57
N LYS A 62 12.93 -9.81 -8.95
CA LYS A 62 11.56 -10.07 -9.43
C LYS A 62 10.51 -9.83 -8.34
N ILE A 63 10.78 -10.27 -7.11
CA ILE A 63 9.90 -10.03 -5.96
C ILE A 63 9.73 -8.52 -5.74
N TRP A 64 10.84 -7.77 -5.68
CA TRP A 64 10.81 -6.31 -5.52
C TRP A 64 10.05 -5.59 -6.65
N LEU A 65 10.33 -5.96 -7.90
CA LEU A 65 9.65 -5.36 -9.05
C LEU A 65 8.14 -5.61 -9.03
N LEU A 66 7.71 -6.84 -8.71
CA LEU A 66 6.29 -7.16 -8.63
C LEU A 66 5.62 -6.56 -7.40
N ALA A 67 6.33 -6.44 -6.28
CA ALA A 67 5.85 -5.76 -5.08
C ALA A 67 5.48 -4.29 -5.36
N LEU A 68 6.24 -3.63 -6.24
CA LEU A 68 6.01 -2.23 -6.63
C LEU A 68 4.83 -2.02 -7.58
N VAL A 69 4.32 -3.05 -8.26
CA VAL A 69 3.27 -2.88 -9.29
C VAL A 69 1.97 -2.33 -8.69
N PRO A 70 1.34 -2.95 -7.67
CA PRO A 70 0.09 -2.43 -7.08
C PRO A 70 0.20 -0.99 -6.53
N PRO A 71 1.17 -0.64 -5.66
CA PRO A 71 1.26 0.72 -5.14
C PRO A 71 1.52 1.76 -6.24
N LEU A 72 2.28 1.40 -7.29
CA LEU A 72 2.49 2.29 -8.44
C LEU A 72 1.19 2.50 -9.22
N LEU A 73 0.41 1.44 -9.48
CA LEU A 73 -0.89 1.54 -10.12
C LEU A 73 -1.84 2.43 -9.32
N LEU A 74 -1.87 2.29 -7.99
CA LEU A 74 -2.69 3.14 -7.13
C LEU A 74 -2.29 4.62 -7.20
N VAL A 75 -0.99 4.93 -7.17
CA VAL A 75 -0.50 6.32 -7.28
C VAL A 75 -0.80 6.92 -8.65
N LEU A 76 -0.57 6.17 -9.73
CA LEU A 76 -0.88 6.61 -11.10
C LEU A 76 -2.38 6.83 -11.29
N ALA A 77 -3.21 5.94 -10.74
CA ALA A 77 -4.66 6.09 -10.78
C ALA A 77 -5.12 7.31 -9.97
N GLY A 78 -4.57 7.51 -8.76
CA GLY A 78 -4.79 8.69 -7.93
C GLY A 78 -4.44 10.01 -8.65
N TRP A 79 -3.31 10.02 -9.36
CA TRP A 79 -2.91 11.15 -10.22
C TRP A 79 -3.90 11.38 -11.36
N ALA A 80 -4.33 10.33 -12.05
CA ALA A 80 -5.26 10.42 -13.17
C ALA A 80 -6.63 10.96 -12.73
N VAL A 81 -7.16 10.47 -11.60
CA VAL A 81 -8.49 10.86 -11.10
C VAL A 81 -8.49 12.19 -10.37
N ALA A 82 -7.32 12.78 -10.04
CA ALA A 82 -7.22 14.05 -9.31
C ALA A 82 -7.95 15.23 -9.98
N ARG A 83 -8.29 15.11 -11.27
CA ARG A 83 -9.04 16.12 -12.05
C ARG A 83 -10.57 15.98 -11.92
N LEU A 84 -11.07 14.93 -11.27
CA LEU A 84 -12.50 14.64 -11.16
C LEU A 84 -13.14 15.31 -9.93
N PRO A 85 -14.42 15.72 -9.98
CA PRO A 85 -15.12 16.39 -8.87
C PRO A 85 -15.37 15.53 -7.62
N TYR A 86 -14.99 14.24 -7.65
CA TYR A 86 -15.09 13.30 -6.53
C TYR A 86 -13.83 12.45 -6.38
N ALA A 87 -12.68 12.98 -6.80
CA ALA A 87 -11.41 12.26 -6.90
C ALA A 87 -11.01 11.50 -5.64
N ILE A 88 -11.28 12.04 -4.44
CA ILE A 88 -10.98 11.37 -3.16
C ILE A 88 -11.77 10.06 -3.03
N TYR A 89 -13.09 10.07 -3.28
CA TYR A 89 -13.92 8.87 -3.19
C TYR A 89 -13.50 7.80 -4.20
N VAL A 90 -13.20 8.22 -5.43
CA VAL A 90 -12.69 7.33 -6.48
C VAL A 90 -11.34 6.73 -6.06
N THR A 91 -10.45 7.53 -5.49
CA THR A 91 -9.14 7.05 -4.97
C THR A 91 -9.32 6.03 -3.85
N CYS A 92 -10.23 6.29 -2.89
CA CYS A 92 -10.54 5.33 -1.83
C CYS A 92 -11.07 4.01 -2.39
N ALA A 93 -12.00 4.07 -3.36
CA ALA A 93 -12.55 2.87 -4.00
C ALA A 93 -11.47 2.07 -4.73
N LEU A 94 -10.61 2.74 -5.48
CA LEU A 94 -9.48 2.10 -6.17
C LEU A 94 -8.49 1.48 -5.18
N ALA A 95 -8.17 2.15 -4.07
CA ALA A 95 -7.32 1.57 -3.02
C ALA A 95 -7.92 0.30 -2.42
N CYS A 96 -9.24 0.27 -2.17
CA CYS A 96 -9.93 -0.94 -1.71
C CYS A 96 -9.85 -2.07 -2.75
N LEU A 97 -10.11 -1.77 -4.03
CA LEU A 97 -10.05 -2.76 -5.11
C LEU A 97 -8.64 -3.33 -5.28
N ASP A 98 -7.62 -2.48 -5.27
CA ASP A 98 -6.22 -2.86 -5.41
C ASP A 98 -5.76 -3.73 -4.22
N ALA A 99 -6.10 -3.34 -3.00
CA ALA A 99 -5.81 -4.13 -1.81
C ALA A 99 -6.53 -5.49 -1.82
N LEU A 100 -7.81 -5.55 -2.18
CA LEU A 100 -8.57 -6.79 -2.27
C LEU A 100 -8.03 -7.72 -3.38
N ALA A 101 -7.57 -7.16 -4.50
CA ALA A 101 -7.01 -7.94 -5.61
C ALA A 101 -5.80 -8.79 -5.18
N LEU A 102 -4.99 -8.31 -4.23
CA LEU A 102 -3.86 -9.06 -3.65
C LEU A 102 -4.29 -10.37 -2.97
N THR A 103 -5.54 -10.45 -2.49
CA THR A 103 -6.04 -11.61 -1.75
C THR A 103 -6.59 -12.72 -2.64
N VAL A 104 -6.92 -12.41 -3.91
CA VAL A 104 -7.65 -13.32 -4.81
C VAL A 104 -6.97 -14.68 -4.99
N ARG A 105 -5.63 -14.69 -5.04
CA ARG A 105 -4.84 -15.90 -5.23
C ARG A 105 -3.93 -16.25 -4.05
N LEU A 106 -4.06 -15.52 -2.95
CA LEU A 106 -3.14 -15.61 -1.82
C LEU A 106 -3.07 -17.03 -1.25
N HIS A 107 -4.21 -17.68 -1.02
CA HIS A 107 -4.26 -19.05 -0.52
C HIS A 107 -3.59 -20.05 -1.48
N ARG A 108 -3.80 -19.87 -2.80
CA ARG A 108 -3.13 -20.71 -3.79
C ARG A 108 -1.62 -20.52 -3.73
N TRP A 109 -1.14 -19.28 -3.65
CA TRP A 109 0.30 -19.00 -3.53
C TRP A 109 0.89 -19.57 -2.25
N GLN A 110 0.20 -19.42 -1.12
CA GLN A 110 0.56 -20.02 0.15
C GLN A 110 0.73 -21.54 0.03
N MET A 111 -0.27 -22.25 -0.48
CA MET A 111 -0.22 -23.71 -0.65
C MET A 111 0.91 -24.15 -1.59
N HIS A 112 1.11 -23.44 -2.70
CA HIS A 112 2.22 -23.74 -3.62
C HIS A 112 3.58 -23.41 -3.01
N HIS A 113 3.68 -22.40 -2.14
CA HIS A 113 4.89 -22.10 -1.40
C HIS A 113 5.19 -23.22 -0.40
N THR A 114 4.26 -23.54 0.51
CA THR A 114 4.43 -24.61 1.50
C THR A 114 4.75 -25.97 0.87
N ALA A 115 4.22 -26.27 -0.32
CA ALA A 115 4.54 -27.51 -1.05
C ALA A 115 5.98 -27.56 -1.60
N ARG A 116 6.62 -26.41 -1.84
CA ARG A 116 8.00 -26.30 -2.36
C ARG A 116 9.07 -26.42 -1.29
N PHE A 117 8.73 -26.17 -0.02
CA PHE A 117 9.65 -26.25 1.12
C PHE A 117 9.34 -27.52 1.93
N ALA A 118 10.36 -28.31 2.24
CA ALA A 118 10.19 -29.53 3.02
C ALA A 118 10.00 -29.22 4.52
N TYR A 119 9.61 -30.22 5.32
CA TYR A 119 9.41 -30.04 6.77
C TYR A 119 10.72 -29.63 7.47
N GLY A 120 10.70 -28.50 8.19
CA GLY A 120 11.79 -28.09 9.09
C GLY A 120 12.94 -27.31 8.44
N GLU A 121 12.75 -26.77 7.23
CA GLU A 121 13.80 -26.11 6.45
C GLU A 121 13.43 -24.68 6.06
N ASP A 122 12.94 -23.88 7.02
CA ASP A 122 13.03 -22.42 6.88
C ASP A 122 14.51 -22.04 6.94
N LEU A 123 15.00 -21.39 5.88
CA LEU A 123 16.42 -21.16 5.54
C LEU A 123 17.17 -20.20 6.48
N ILE A 124 16.75 -20.10 7.74
CA ILE A 124 17.49 -19.39 8.77
C ILE A 124 18.60 -20.33 9.23
N SER A 125 19.81 -20.08 8.74
CA SER A 125 21.04 -20.74 9.22
C SER A 125 21.23 -20.42 10.70
N ASP A 126 20.62 -21.21 11.57
CA ASP A 126 20.86 -21.16 12.99
C ASP A 126 22.00 -22.15 13.33
N PRO A 127 23.19 -21.68 13.75
CA PRO A 127 24.22 -22.57 14.29
C PRO A 127 23.82 -23.17 15.64
N THR A 128 22.73 -22.67 16.23
CA THR A 128 22.06 -23.27 17.38
C THR A 128 20.86 -24.07 16.88
N THR A 129 20.55 -25.21 17.49
CA THR A 129 19.49 -26.15 17.08
C THR A 129 18.05 -25.61 17.25
N SER A 130 17.81 -24.31 17.03
CA SER A 130 16.59 -23.60 17.40
C SER A 130 15.93 -22.82 16.26
N SER A 131 15.96 -23.31 15.03
CA SER A 131 14.92 -22.90 14.08
C SER A 131 13.57 -23.44 14.59
N SER A 132 12.85 -22.59 15.33
CA SER A 132 11.63 -22.96 16.05
C SER A 132 10.38 -22.95 15.17
N LEU A 133 10.50 -22.52 13.91
CA LEU A 133 9.36 -22.38 13.02
C LEU A 133 8.91 -23.75 12.51
N VAL A 134 7.64 -24.06 12.75
CA VAL A 134 7.00 -25.28 12.24
C VAL A 134 6.76 -25.10 10.73
N ARG A 135 6.84 -26.19 9.96
CA ARG A 135 6.55 -26.13 8.51
C ARG A 135 5.22 -25.42 8.25
N GLY A 136 5.24 -24.41 7.39
CA GLY A 136 4.03 -23.67 7.01
C GLY A 136 3.74 -22.46 7.89
N GLU A 137 4.46 -22.28 9.00
CA GLU A 137 4.25 -21.17 9.93
C GLU A 137 4.58 -19.83 9.26
N TRP A 138 5.74 -19.72 8.61
CA TRP A 138 6.10 -18.52 7.85
C TRP A 138 5.08 -18.21 6.75
N GLU A 139 4.62 -19.20 5.98
CA GLU A 139 3.62 -18.96 4.94
C GLU A 139 2.26 -18.52 5.51
N ALA A 140 1.88 -19.10 6.65
CA ALA A 140 0.66 -18.71 7.36
C ALA A 140 0.75 -17.28 7.88
N ASP A 141 1.88 -16.89 8.47
CA ASP A 141 2.16 -15.55 8.98
C ASP A 141 2.26 -14.52 7.86
N ALA A 142 2.87 -14.88 6.74
CA ALA A 142 2.92 -14.06 5.54
C ALA A 142 1.50 -13.82 5.00
N ALA A 143 0.71 -14.87 4.84
CA ALA A 143 -0.68 -14.75 4.37
C ALA A 143 -1.57 -14.02 5.37
N HIS A 144 -1.31 -14.14 6.67
CA HIS A 144 -2.02 -13.39 7.72
C HIS A 144 -1.65 -11.91 7.67
N THR A 145 -0.37 -11.58 7.53
CA THR A 145 0.14 -10.21 7.37
C THR A 145 -0.47 -9.53 6.15
N VAL A 146 -0.52 -10.20 4.98
CA VAL A 146 -1.19 -9.67 3.79
C VAL A 146 -2.65 -9.34 4.09
N ARG A 147 -3.40 -10.28 4.68
CA ARG A 147 -4.80 -10.06 5.04
C ARG A 147 -4.95 -8.88 6.01
N SER A 148 -4.12 -8.81 7.04
CA SER A 148 -4.14 -7.72 8.02
C SER A 148 -3.93 -6.36 7.36
N LEU A 149 -2.88 -6.22 6.53
CA LEU A 149 -2.59 -4.98 5.81
C LEU A 149 -3.68 -4.57 4.83
N VAL A 150 -4.32 -5.54 4.16
CA VAL A 150 -5.49 -5.28 3.30
C VAL A 150 -6.66 -4.73 4.10
N HIS A 151 -6.98 -5.33 5.27
CA HIS A 151 -8.03 -4.80 6.15
C HIS A 151 -7.72 -3.39 6.66
N TYR A 152 -6.48 -3.12 7.06
CA TYR A 152 -6.07 -1.77 7.47
C TYR A 152 -6.19 -0.77 6.32
N THR A 153 -5.77 -1.14 5.10
CA THR A 153 -5.87 -0.28 3.92
C THR A 153 -7.33 0.07 3.62
N VAL A 154 -8.22 -0.93 3.64
CA VAL A 154 -9.66 -0.73 3.45
C VAL A 154 -10.23 0.16 4.56
N GLY A 155 -9.90 -0.09 5.83
CA GLY A 155 -10.33 0.73 6.96
C GLY A 155 -9.89 2.20 6.83
N LEU A 156 -8.63 2.45 6.48
CA LEU A 156 -8.10 3.80 6.26
C LEU A 156 -8.77 4.50 5.07
N ALA A 157 -9.01 3.79 3.97
CA ALA A 157 -9.69 4.33 2.80
C ALA A 157 -11.14 4.73 3.13
N LEU A 158 -11.87 3.89 3.87
CA LEU A 158 -13.24 4.18 4.32
C LEU A 158 -13.28 5.35 5.31
N ALA A 159 -12.33 5.41 6.25
CA ALA A 159 -12.22 6.53 7.19
C ALA A 159 -11.96 7.86 6.45
N ALA A 160 -11.06 7.88 5.47
CA ALA A 160 -10.78 9.06 4.66
C ALA A 160 -12.00 9.52 3.86
N ALA A 161 -12.75 8.58 3.26
CA ALA A 161 -13.99 8.88 2.55
C ALA A 161 -15.05 9.48 3.49
N LEU A 162 -15.21 8.92 4.69
CA LEU A 162 -16.15 9.41 5.71
C LEU A 162 -15.79 10.81 6.20
N ILE A 163 -14.52 11.07 6.53
CA ILE A 163 -14.06 12.40 6.94
C ILE A 163 -14.33 13.43 5.84
N THR A 164 -14.03 13.08 4.59
CA THR A 164 -14.30 13.96 3.43
C THR A 164 -15.79 14.26 3.29
N LEU A 165 -16.65 13.26 3.49
CA LEU A 165 -18.10 13.42 3.48
C LEU A 165 -18.57 14.37 4.60
N LEU A 166 -18.11 14.15 5.84
CA LEU A 166 -18.48 14.98 6.98
C LEU A 166 -18.05 16.44 6.80
N LEU A 167 -16.84 16.67 6.30
CA LEU A 167 -16.34 18.02 5.99
C LEU A 167 -17.15 18.69 4.87
N SER A 168 -17.52 17.93 3.82
CA SER A 168 -18.38 18.42 2.74
C SER A 168 -19.77 18.81 3.24
N LEU A 169 -20.40 17.98 4.08
CA LEU A 169 -21.68 18.28 4.71
C LEU A 169 -21.61 19.49 5.64
N ARG A 170 -20.56 19.59 6.46
CA ARG A 170 -20.32 20.74 7.33
C ARG A 170 -20.16 22.02 6.52
N ARG A 171 -19.41 21.99 5.42
CA ARG A 171 -19.22 23.14 4.52
C ARG A 171 -20.53 23.60 3.87
N ARG A 172 -21.44 22.68 3.54
CA ARG A 172 -22.77 23.02 3.00
C ARG A 172 -23.72 23.63 4.04
N ARG A 173 -23.51 23.32 5.32
CA ARG A 173 -24.34 23.82 6.44
C ARG A 173 -23.78 25.09 7.10
N ALA A 174 -22.52 25.46 6.82
CA ALA A 174 -21.95 26.67 7.37
C ALA A 174 -22.71 27.90 6.82
N PRO A 175 -23.16 28.84 7.68
CA PRO A 175 -23.78 30.07 7.22
C PRO A 175 -22.82 30.83 6.29
N ALA A 176 -23.39 31.51 5.28
CA ALA A 176 -22.60 32.35 4.39
C ALA A 176 -21.71 33.28 5.24
N GLN A 177 -20.42 33.36 4.91
CA GLN A 177 -19.58 34.40 5.50
C GLN A 177 -20.27 35.72 5.17
N ILE A 178 -20.84 36.37 6.18
CA ILE A 178 -21.24 37.76 6.09
C ILE A 178 -19.92 38.46 5.81
N GLU A 179 -19.77 38.93 4.56
CA GLU A 179 -18.65 39.73 4.12
C GLU A 179 -18.56 40.88 5.14
N SER A 180 -17.58 40.81 6.04
CA SER A 180 -17.34 41.88 7.00
C SER A 180 -17.20 43.13 6.16
N ALA A 181 -18.20 44.00 6.23
CA ALA A 181 -18.27 45.23 5.45
C ALA A 181 -16.89 45.84 5.44
N GLU A 182 -16.36 46.01 4.24
CA GLU A 182 -15.21 46.83 3.93
C GLU A 182 -15.24 48.02 4.88
N VAL A 183 -14.39 47.99 5.91
CA VAL A 183 -14.11 49.17 6.72
C VAL A 183 -13.36 50.05 5.74
N GLN A 184 -14.16 50.82 5.00
CA GLN A 184 -13.73 51.85 4.09
C GLN A 184 -12.95 52.81 4.97
N GLN A 185 -11.65 52.59 5.07
CA GLN A 185 -10.69 53.50 5.66
C GLN A 185 -10.73 54.74 4.77
N THR A 186 -11.67 55.63 5.05
CA THR A 186 -11.68 57.01 4.56
C THR A 186 -10.53 57.74 5.28
N GLY A 187 -9.30 57.35 4.93
CA GLY A 187 -8.10 58.10 5.25
C GLY A 187 -8.12 59.36 4.40
N GLY A 188 -8.87 60.36 4.84
CA GLY A 188 -8.75 61.71 4.33
C GLY A 188 -7.33 62.21 4.58
N ALA A 189 -6.55 62.38 3.51
CA ALA A 189 -5.30 63.11 3.59
C ALA A 189 -5.61 64.61 3.70
N PRO A 190 -5.10 65.34 4.71
CA PRO A 190 -5.20 66.79 4.72
C PRO A 190 -4.28 67.35 3.62
N THR A 191 -4.89 68.05 2.65
CA THR A 191 -4.16 68.89 1.70
C THR A 191 -3.54 70.05 2.46
N VAL A 192 -2.22 70.01 2.68
CA VAL A 192 -1.46 71.18 3.10
C VAL A 192 -1.06 71.94 1.84
N SER A 193 -1.72 73.07 1.61
CA SER A 193 -1.36 74.08 0.63
C SER A 193 -0.18 74.90 1.14
N ALA A 194 0.90 74.96 0.34
CA ALA A 194 1.93 76.01 0.37
C ALA A 194 2.48 76.20 -1.05
#